data_AF-A0A0L1J2W3-F1
#
_entry.id   AF-A0A0L1J2W3-F1
#
_cell.length_a   1.000
_cell.length_b   1.000
_cell.length_c   1.000
_cell.angle_alpha   90.00
_cell.angle_beta   90.00
_cell.angle_gamma   90.00
#
_symmetry.space_group_name_H-M   'P 1'
#
loop_
_entity.id
_entity.type
_entity.pdbx_description
1 polymer ?
#
loop_
_entity_poly.entity_id
_entity_poly.type
_entity_poly.pdbx_seq_one_letter_code
_entity_poly.pdbx_strand_id
1 'polypeptide(L)'
;MSTRKDFSQYQGPSQEWEQFMNEDPPPRVDTTIPATTIRQLTNELRVQISDKELGNNGLVYKVDWRDFSIPTRDGQDIVARVYRPRESVTGLAPPVYLYFHGGGYLTGSIETEDAGCIRLACQARIIVVSINYRHTPEFKHPTQVNDAWDAFEWLDANVTRIGGNPSRVIIGGVSAGGGLAAYVTLRQHHLAQSTPRRLGLQVRGQILCIPWLIHPDNHPFASVPTSSVQQNIDAPMLPNSMLRLFTDLLGAEDPTDPALNTALAGDDEVVGLPKTSILIAGQDPLRDEALLYSEKLKRNGQVLHCSVTIITKLMDLM
;
A
#
# COMPACT_ATOMS: atom_id res chain seq x y z
N MET A 1 0.80 -29.37 -2.44
CA MET A 1 0.28 -28.49 -3.51
C MET A 1 -1.19 -28.22 -3.23
N SER A 2 -1.53 -27.04 -2.70
CA SER A 2 -2.93 -26.62 -2.52
C SER A 2 -3.53 -26.43 -3.91
N THR A 3 -4.60 -27.12 -4.25
CA THR A 3 -5.36 -26.93 -5.49
C THR A 3 -5.74 -25.46 -5.66
N ARG A 4 -5.46 -24.88 -6.83
CA ARG A 4 -5.83 -23.51 -7.19
C ARG A 4 -7.34 -23.31 -6.97
N LYS A 5 -7.71 -22.31 -6.16
CA LYS A 5 -9.09 -21.83 -6.10
C LYS A 5 -9.34 -20.92 -7.30
N ASP A 6 -10.49 -21.07 -7.94
CA ASP A 6 -10.94 -20.15 -8.97
C ASP A 6 -11.63 -18.95 -8.30
N PHE A 7 -11.14 -17.74 -8.56
CA PHE A 7 -11.63 -16.50 -7.99
C PHE A 7 -12.44 -15.66 -9.00
N SER A 8 -12.74 -16.20 -10.19
CA SER A 8 -13.47 -15.49 -11.25
C SER A 8 -14.86 -15.02 -10.86
N GLN A 9 -15.48 -15.60 -9.82
CA GLN A 9 -16.75 -15.13 -9.25
C GLN A 9 -16.67 -13.72 -8.64
N TYR A 10 -15.46 -13.22 -8.36
CA TYR A 10 -15.20 -11.87 -7.88
C TYR A 10 -14.86 -10.89 -9.02
N GLN A 11 -14.98 -11.33 -10.27
CA GLN A 11 -14.82 -10.48 -11.46
C GLN A 11 -16.02 -9.55 -11.64
N GLY A 12 -15.77 -8.44 -12.32
CA GLY A 12 -16.80 -7.59 -12.88
C GLY A 12 -16.76 -6.18 -12.31
N PRO A 13 -17.29 -5.20 -13.05
CA PRO A 13 -17.61 -3.91 -12.49
C PRO A 13 -18.85 -4.03 -11.58
N SER A 14 -18.98 -3.19 -10.55
CA SER A 14 -20.25 -2.96 -9.87
C SER A 14 -21.08 -1.97 -10.67
N GLN A 15 -22.38 -1.91 -10.44
CA GLN A 15 -23.26 -0.97 -11.13
C GLN A 15 -22.81 0.49 -10.93
N GLU A 16 -22.39 0.84 -9.71
CA GLU A 16 -21.91 2.19 -9.41
C GLU A 16 -20.57 2.49 -10.10
N TRP A 17 -19.70 1.49 -10.27
CA TRP A 17 -18.46 1.65 -11.03
C TRP A 17 -18.74 1.83 -12.53
N GLU A 18 -19.69 1.09 -13.10
CA GLU A 18 -20.13 1.31 -14.48
C GLU A 18 -20.69 2.73 -14.68
N GLN A 19 -21.48 3.21 -13.71
CA GLN A 19 -21.98 4.59 -13.75
C GLN A 19 -20.84 5.61 -13.71
N PHE A 20 -19.89 5.45 -12.77
CA PHE A 20 -18.73 6.33 -12.67
C PHE A 20 -17.92 6.36 -13.98
N MET A 21 -17.62 5.19 -14.56
CA MET A 21 -16.88 5.09 -15.82
C MET A 21 -17.59 5.75 -17.01
N ASN A 22 -18.93 5.81 -17.00
CA ASN A 22 -19.71 6.50 -18.03
C ASN A 22 -19.75 8.02 -17.83
N GLU A 23 -19.73 8.50 -16.59
CA GLU A 23 -19.84 9.92 -16.26
C GLU A 23 -18.48 10.64 -16.24
N ASP A 24 -17.46 10.02 -15.66
CA ASP A 24 -16.14 10.62 -15.41
C ASP A 24 -15.03 9.56 -15.52
N PRO A 25 -14.76 9.04 -16.73
CA PRO A 25 -13.73 8.03 -16.90
C PRO A 25 -12.35 8.60 -16.55
N PRO A 26 -11.53 7.87 -15.81
CA PRO A 26 -10.18 8.30 -15.50
C PRO A 26 -9.35 8.44 -16.77
N PRO A 27 -8.39 9.39 -16.79
CA PRO A 27 -7.50 9.55 -17.94
C PRO A 27 -6.66 8.30 -18.14
N ARG A 28 -6.57 7.81 -19.38
CA ARG A 28 -5.66 6.72 -19.73
C ARG A 28 -4.23 7.23 -19.75
N VAL A 29 -3.33 6.48 -19.12
CA VAL A 29 -1.90 6.76 -19.17
C VAL A 29 -1.31 6.16 -20.44
N ASP A 30 -0.67 6.98 -21.27
CA ASP A 30 0.12 6.52 -22.40
C ASP A 30 1.45 5.93 -21.88
N THR A 31 1.57 4.60 -21.90
CA THR A 31 2.77 3.91 -21.43
C THR A 31 3.93 3.95 -22.43
N THR A 32 3.78 4.61 -23.59
CA THR A 32 4.83 4.71 -24.62
C THR A 32 5.73 5.93 -24.44
N ILE A 33 5.31 6.91 -23.64
CA ILE A 33 6.13 8.09 -23.30
C ILE A 33 7.15 7.75 -22.20
N PRO A 34 8.20 8.57 -21.98
CA PRO A 34 9.20 8.31 -20.95
C PRO A 34 8.59 8.16 -19.55
N ALA A 35 9.09 7.19 -18.77
CA ALA A 35 8.58 6.92 -17.41
C ALA A 35 8.63 8.13 -16.49
N THR A 36 9.66 8.99 -16.63
CA THR A 36 9.77 10.24 -15.87
C THR A 36 8.67 11.25 -16.24
N THR A 37 8.24 11.28 -17.51
CA THR A 37 7.08 12.08 -17.97
C THR A 37 5.77 11.52 -17.43
N ILE A 38 5.59 10.19 -17.44
CA ILE A 38 4.44 9.54 -16.81
C ILE A 38 4.35 9.93 -15.33
N ARG A 39 5.48 9.83 -14.61
CA ARG A 39 5.58 10.22 -13.20
C ARG A 39 5.20 11.67 -12.96
N GLN A 40 5.75 12.59 -13.75
CA GLN A 40 5.46 14.01 -13.63
C GLN A 40 3.97 14.30 -13.81
N LEU A 41 3.37 13.90 -14.94
CA LEU A 41 1.97 14.18 -15.26
C LEU A 41 1.01 13.54 -14.24
N THR A 42 1.30 12.30 -13.83
CA THR A 42 0.49 11.60 -12.82
C THR A 42 0.55 12.30 -11.47
N ASN A 43 1.74 12.72 -11.03
CA ASN A 43 1.90 13.42 -9.75
C ASN A 43 1.24 14.80 -9.79
N GLU A 44 1.41 15.57 -10.86
CA GLU A 44 0.75 16.88 -11.03
C GLU A 44 -0.77 16.77 -10.91
N LEU A 45 -1.38 15.79 -11.60
CA LEU A 45 -2.82 15.55 -11.51
C LEU A 45 -3.25 15.16 -10.08
N ARG A 46 -2.51 14.25 -9.43
CA ARG A 46 -2.82 13.81 -8.06
C ARG A 46 -2.69 14.95 -7.05
N VAL A 47 -1.69 15.82 -7.19
CA VAL A 47 -1.54 17.03 -6.37
C VAL A 47 -2.71 17.97 -6.59
N GLN A 48 -3.12 18.23 -7.83
CA GLN A 48 -4.29 19.08 -8.11
C GLN A 48 -5.58 18.54 -7.48
N ILE A 49 -5.80 17.23 -7.53
CA ILE A 49 -6.93 16.57 -6.88
C ILE A 49 -6.83 16.71 -5.35
N SER A 50 -5.65 16.44 -4.78
CA SER A 50 -5.36 16.57 -3.35
C SER A 50 -5.63 18.01 -2.86
N ASP A 51 -5.10 19.02 -3.55
CA ASP A 51 -5.28 20.43 -3.22
C ASP A 51 -6.75 20.85 -3.28
N LYS A 52 -7.48 20.39 -4.30
CA LYS A 52 -8.92 20.65 -4.44
C LYS A 52 -9.70 20.02 -3.28
N GLU A 53 -9.36 18.80 -2.88
CA GLU A 53 -9.97 18.13 -1.72
C GLU A 53 -9.66 18.83 -0.40
N LEU A 54 -8.44 19.33 -0.22
CA LEU A 54 -8.02 20.05 0.99
C LEU A 54 -8.65 21.44 1.11
N GLY A 55 -8.78 22.15 -0.01
CA GLY A 55 -9.46 23.44 -0.08
C GLY A 55 -10.95 23.32 0.25
N ASN A 56 -11.56 22.20 -0.11
CA ASN A 56 -12.91 21.85 0.31
C ASN A 56 -12.89 21.36 1.77
N ASN A 57 -13.83 21.82 2.60
CA ASN A 57 -14.01 21.37 4.00
C ASN A 57 -12.95 21.81 5.05
N GLY A 58 -11.95 22.63 4.67
CA GLY A 58 -10.97 23.19 5.61
C GLY A 58 -10.15 22.12 6.36
N LEU A 59 -9.95 20.95 5.73
CA LEU A 59 -9.31 19.78 6.34
C LEU A 59 -7.88 20.08 6.81
N VAL A 60 -7.15 20.89 6.05
CA VAL A 60 -5.78 21.30 6.37
C VAL A 60 -5.64 21.96 7.75
N TYR A 61 -6.70 22.63 8.23
CA TYR A 61 -6.68 23.30 9.54
C TYR A 61 -6.97 22.37 10.73
N LYS A 62 -7.36 21.11 10.46
CA LYS A 62 -7.74 20.12 11.47
C LYS A 62 -6.56 19.25 11.94
N VAL A 63 -5.42 19.35 11.27
CA VAL A 63 -4.18 18.65 11.63
C VAL A 63 -3.04 19.62 11.86
N ASP A 64 -2.05 19.19 12.64
CA ASP A 64 -0.69 19.70 12.54
C ASP A 64 0.12 18.70 11.73
N TRP A 65 0.98 19.18 10.83
CA TRP A 65 1.87 18.32 10.06
C TRP A 65 3.32 18.77 10.13
N ARG A 66 4.24 17.81 10.00
CA ARG A 66 5.68 18.06 9.99
C ARG A 66 6.42 16.99 9.20
N ASP A 67 7.43 17.44 8.46
CA ASP A 67 8.35 16.56 7.74
C ASP A 67 9.55 16.17 8.62
N PHE A 68 9.97 14.93 8.43
CA PHE A 68 11.13 14.34 9.06
C PHE A 68 12.02 13.71 7.99
N SER A 69 13.33 13.89 8.14
CA SER A 69 14.31 13.11 7.38
C SER A 69 14.52 11.75 8.05
N ILE A 70 14.51 10.69 7.25
CA ILE A 70 14.80 9.32 7.64
C ILE A 70 16.09 8.90 6.94
N PRO A 71 17.19 8.66 7.69
CA PRO A 71 18.40 8.12 7.11
C PRO A 71 18.15 6.67 6.67
N THR A 72 18.53 6.37 5.44
CA THR A 72 18.47 5.04 4.85
C THR A 72 19.82 4.33 4.97
N ARG A 73 19.80 3.00 4.88
CA ARG A 73 20.99 2.16 5.11
C ARG A 73 22.14 2.39 4.13
N ASP A 74 21.87 2.98 2.97
CA ASP A 74 22.88 3.33 1.94
C ASP A 74 23.34 4.79 2.05
N GLY A 75 23.00 5.47 3.15
CA GLY A 75 23.48 6.82 3.46
C GLY A 75 22.73 7.94 2.72
N GLN A 76 21.59 7.63 2.10
CA GLN A 76 20.65 8.63 1.58
C GLN A 76 19.59 8.97 2.63
N ASP A 77 18.78 9.98 2.35
CA ASP A 77 17.65 10.36 3.19
C ASP A 77 16.33 10.24 2.42
N ILE A 78 15.29 9.71 3.07
CA ILE A 78 13.90 9.76 2.59
C ILE A 78 13.04 10.63 3.51
N VAL A 79 11.94 11.15 2.98
CA VAL A 79 11.04 12.03 3.74
C VAL A 79 9.89 11.22 4.34
N ALA A 80 9.57 11.49 5.60
CA ALA A 80 8.31 11.12 6.20
C ALA A 80 7.52 12.37 6.63
N ARG A 81 6.26 12.48 6.19
CA ARG A 81 5.33 13.50 6.69
C ARG A 81 4.43 12.90 7.76
N VAL A 82 4.42 13.53 8.92
CA VAL A 82 3.58 13.13 10.05
C VAL A 82 2.40 14.07 10.15
N TYR A 83 1.18 13.54 10.09
CA TYR A 83 -0.07 14.28 10.30
C TYR A 83 -0.64 13.90 11.66
N ARG A 84 -0.85 14.90 12.51
CA ARG A 84 -1.43 14.74 13.85
C ARG A 84 -2.76 15.49 13.91
N PRO A 85 -3.88 14.82 14.22
CA PRO A 85 -5.17 15.49 14.38
C PRO A 85 -5.13 16.40 15.62
N ARG A 86 -5.67 17.63 15.48
CA ARG A 86 -5.77 18.61 16.57
C ARG A 86 -6.84 18.26 17.58
N GLU A 87 -7.94 17.63 17.14
CA GLU A 87 -8.96 17.12 18.05
C GLU A 87 -8.35 16.06 18.97
N SER A 88 -8.31 16.37 20.27
CA SER A 88 -7.61 15.54 21.25
C SER A 88 -8.26 14.17 21.40
N VAL A 89 -7.45 13.12 21.37
CA VAL A 89 -7.78 11.88 22.10
C VAL A 89 -7.52 12.18 23.57
N THR A 90 -8.58 12.29 24.38
CA THR A 90 -8.47 12.65 25.80
C THR A 90 -7.54 11.68 26.55
N GLY A 91 -6.42 12.20 27.08
CA GLY A 91 -5.57 11.54 28.08
C GLY A 91 -4.65 10.40 27.60
N LEU A 92 -4.70 9.97 26.33
CA LEU A 92 -3.87 8.89 25.79
C LEU A 92 -3.18 9.30 24.49
N ALA A 93 -1.93 8.88 24.31
CA ALA A 93 -1.24 9.01 23.02
C ALA A 93 -2.05 8.27 21.92
N PRO A 94 -2.31 8.92 20.77
CA PRO A 94 -3.09 8.34 19.67
C PRO A 94 -2.38 7.13 19.04
N PRO A 95 -3.15 6.22 18.41
CA PRO A 95 -2.59 5.21 17.51
C PRO A 95 -1.76 5.85 16.40
N VAL A 96 -0.85 5.06 15.83
CA VAL A 96 -0.05 5.47 14.67
C VAL A 96 -0.33 4.56 13.48
N TYR A 97 -0.53 5.15 12.31
CA TYR A 97 -0.63 4.47 11.04
C TYR A 97 0.61 4.79 10.20
N LEU A 98 1.46 3.79 10.00
CA LEU A 98 2.59 3.86 9.06
C LEU A 98 2.06 3.57 7.66
N TYR A 99 2.10 4.57 6.78
CA TYR A 99 1.48 4.53 5.48
C TYR A 99 2.49 4.57 4.34
N PHE A 100 2.33 3.64 3.40
CA PHE A 100 3.07 3.60 2.13
C PHE A 100 2.11 3.82 0.96
N HIS A 101 2.39 4.84 0.16
CA HIS A 101 1.52 5.21 -0.96
C HIS A 101 1.60 4.24 -2.14
N GLY A 102 0.59 4.27 -3.00
CA GLY A 102 0.58 3.55 -4.27
C GLY A 102 1.24 4.33 -5.41
N GLY A 103 1.34 3.69 -6.58
CA GLY A 103 1.94 4.28 -7.78
C GLY A 103 2.94 3.40 -8.51
N GLY A 104 2.89 2.07 -8.30
CA GLY A 104 3.72 1.11 -9.04
C GLY A 104 5.22 1.31 -8.87
N TYR A 105 5.65 1.85 -7.71
CA TYR A 105 7.04 2.25 -7.45
C TYR A 105 7.59 3.35 -8.38
N LEU A 106 6.75 3.92 -9.27
CA LEU A 106 7.12 4.99 -10.20
C LEU A 106 6.54 6.33 -9.77
N THR A 107 5.31 6.38 -9.27
CA THR A 107 4.58 7.62 -8.99
C THR A 107 4.19 7.77 -7.52
N GLY A 108 3.76 8.97 -7.16
CA GLY A 108 3.44 9.40 -5.80
C GLY A 108 4.49 10.37 -5.24
N SER A 109 4.09 11.11 -4.22
CA SER A 109 4.93 11.94 -3.36
C SER A 109 4.21 12.17 -2.04
N ILE A 110 4.78 12.96 -1.13
CA ILE A 110 4.05 13.38 0.07
C ILE A 110 2.78 14.18 -0.30
N GLU A 111 2.90 15.10 -1.26
CA GLU A 111 1.83 16.00 -1.68
C GLU A 111 0.68 15.27 -2.38
N THR A 112 0.97 14.20 -3.12
CA THR A 112 -0.10 13.38 -3.75
C THR A 112 -1.01 12.71 -2.73
N GLU A 113 -0.55 12.55 -1.49
CA GLU A 113 -1.26 11.83 -0.43
C GLU A 113 -1.85 12.74 0.66
N ASP A 114 -1.57 14.05 0.62
CA ASP A 114 -1.92 14.97 1.72
C ASP A 114 -3.43 14.90 2.06
N ALA A 115 -4.32 15.03 1.06
CA ALA A 115 -5.76 14.97 1.28
C ALA A 115 -6.23 13.70 1.97
N GLY A 116 -5.69 12.56 1.54
CA GLY A 116 -6.05 11.26 2.09
C GLY A 116 -5.50 11.00 3.46
N CYS A 117 -4.22 11.30 3.67
CA CYS A 117 -3.59 11.20 4.97
C CYS A 117 -4.27 12.09 6.02
N ILE A 118 -4.65 13.32 5.64
CA ILE A 118 -5.34 14.27 6.52
C ILE A 118 -6.76 13.78 6.82
N ARG A 119 -7.51 13.30 5.81
CA ARG A 119 -8.85 12.72 5.98
C ARG A 119 -8.79 11.55 6.95
N LEU A 120 -7.86 10.63 6.75
CA LEU A 120 -7.67 9.46 7.62
C LEU A 120 -7.29 9.88 9.05
N ALA A 121 -6.33 10.78 9.20
CA ALA A 121 -5.90 11.30 10.50
C ALA A 121 -7.08 11.91 11.27
N CYS A 122 -7.93 12.69 10.60
CA CYS A 122 -9.10 13.34 11.20
C CYS A 122 -10.19 12.32 11.56
N GLN A 123 -10.63 11.50 10.61
CA GLN A 123 -11.76 10.59 10.78
C GLN A 123 -11.47 9.48 11.79
N ALA A 124 -10.26 8.91 11.75
CA ALA A 124 -9.86 7.85 12.66
C ALA A 124 -9.25 8.36 13.98
N ARG A 125 -8.94 9.66 14.07
CA ARG A 125 -8.24 10.29 15.22
C ARG A 125 -6.92 9.59 15.54
N ILE A 126 -6.12 9.37 14.49
CA ILE A 126 -4.82 8.70 14.55
C ILE A 126 -3.72 9.60 14.00
N ILE A 127 -2.47 9.34 14.39
CA ILE A 127 -1.32 9.92 13.68
C ILE A 127 -1.10 9.11 12.42
N VAL A 128 -0.95 9.77 11.28
CA VAL A 128 -0.53 9.15 10.02
C VAL A 128 0.91 9.54 9.75
N VAL A 129 1.77 8.55 9.47
CA VAL A 129 3.17 8.74 9.08
C VAL A 129 3.27 8.27 7.63
N SER A 130 3.20 9.21 6.69
CA SER A 130 3.31 8.94 5.25
C SER A 130 4.77 8.91 4.82
N ILE A 131 5.19 7.83 4.18
CA ILE A 131 6.58 7.60 3.76
C ILE A 131 6.73 7.86 2.27
N ASN A 132 7.64 8.76 1.90
CA ASN A 132 8.06 9.01 0.52
C ASN A 132 9.29 8.17 0.20
N TYR A 133 9.09 6.87 -0.02
CA TYR A 133 10.14 5.95 -0.43
C TYR A 133 10.65 6.28 -1.84
N ARG A 134 11.87 5.84 -2.19
CA ARG A 134 12.49 6.19 -3.48
C ARG A 134 11.86 5.48 -4.68
N HIS A 135 11.73 6.18 -5.80
CA HIS A 135 11.03 5.69 -6.99
C HIS A 135 11.96 5.23 -8.11
N THR A 136 11.43 4.35 -8.94
CA THR A 136 11.94 4.05 -10.27
C THR A 136 11.76 5.26 -11.22
N PRO A 137 12.53 5.36 -12.32
CA PRO A 137 13.62 4.47 -12.74
C PRO A 137 14.95 4.65 -11.99
N GLU A 138 15.12 5.72 -11.21
CA GLU A 138 16.39 6.07 -10.58
C GLU A 138 16.82 5.04 -9.54
N PHE A 139 15.86 4.51 -8.79
CA PHE A 139 16.08 3.53 -7.75
C PHE A 139 15.33 2.24 -8.08
N LYS A 140 16.06 1.16 -8.33
CA LYS A 140 15.51 -0.17 -8.62
C LYS A 140 15.37 -1.01 -7.35
N HIS A 141 14.68 -2.15 -7.44
CA HIS A 141 14.66 -3.15 -6.38
C HIS A 141 16.10 -3.54 -6.00
N PRO A 142 16.46 -3.66 -4.71
CA PRO A 142 15.60 -3.69 -3.51
C PRO A 142 15.42 -2.35 -2.78
N THR A 143 15.61 -1.21 -3.45
CA THR A 143 15.61 0.10 -2.76
C THR A 143 14.30 0.37 -2.01
N GLN A 144 13.15 0.11 -2.64
CA GLN A 144 11.83 0.41 -2.08
C GLN A 144 11.52 -0.39 -0.81
N VAL A 145 11.83 -1.70 -0.83
CA VAL A 145 11.63 -2.57 0.32
C VAL A 145 12.61 -2.25 1.45
N ASN A 146 13.82 -1.78 1.12
CA ASN A 146 14.78 -1.29 2.09
C ASN A 146 14.31 0.01 2.75
N ASP A 147 13.86 0.99 1.96
CA ASP A 147 13.31 2.25 2.45
C ASP A 147 12.10 2.03 3.36
N ALA A 148 11.21 1.11 3.00
CA ALA A 148 10.05 0.77 3.83
C ALA A 148 10.46 0.18 5.19
N TRP A 149 11.50 -0.66 5.22
CA TRP A 149 12.03 -1.20 6.47
C TRP A 149 12.77 -0.14 7.30
N ASP A 150 13.59 0.69 6.66
CA ASP A 150 14.32 1.78 7.33
C ASP A 150 13.34 2.79 7.94
N ALA A 151 12.21 3.07 7.26
CA ALA A 151 11.12 3.87 7.80
C ALA A 151 10.43 3.24 9.02
N PHE A 152 10.24 1.92 9.02
CA PHE A 152 9.70 1.20 10.17
C PHE A 152 10.65 1.26 11.37
N GLU A 153 11.96 1.05 11.17
CA GLU A 153 12.97 1.17 12.23
C GLU A 153 13.06 2.60 12.76
N TRP A 154 12.97 3.60 11.87
CA TRP A 154 12.89 4.99 12.27
C TRP A 154 11.64 5.24 13.13
N LEU A 155 10.48 4.70 12.74
CA LEU A 155 9.26 4.85 13.54
C LEU A 155 9.41 4.21 14.92
N ASP A 156 10.03 3.03 15.01
CA ASP A 156 10.32 2.36 16.28
C ASP A 156 11.11 3.25 17.25
N ALA A 157 12.12 3.94 16.73
CA ALA A 157 12.93 4.88 17.50
C ALA A 157 12.23 6.22 17.80
N ASN A 158 11.19 6.60 17.04
CA ASN A 158 10.64 7.97 17.04
C ASN A 158 9.15 8.09 17.38
N VAL A 159 8.43 6.99 17.55
CA VAL A 159 6.97 6.98 17.76
C VAL A 159 6.53 7.86 18.94
N THR A 160 7.28 7.86 20.04
CA THR A 160 7.01 8.71 21.21
C THR A 160 7.36 10.18 20.94
N ARG A 161 8.41 10.45 20.16
CA ARG A 161 8.84 11.81 19.76
C ARG A 161 7.79 12.50 18.89
N ILE A 162 7.10 11.76 18.04
CA ILE A 162 5.96 12.26 17.25
C ILE A 162 4.64 12.27 18.05
N GLY A 163 4.70 11.87 19.33
CA GLY A 163 3.58 11.88 20.27
C GLY A 163 2.57 10.75 20.03
N GLY A 164 2.98 9.66 19.40
CA GLY A 164 2.19 8.46 19.14
C GLY A 164 2.39 7.37 20.19
N ASN A 165 1.51 6.37 20.17
CA ASN A 165 1.55 5.25 21.10
C ASN A 165 2.26 4.03 20.48
N PRO A 166 3.43 3.60 21.01
CA PRO A 166 4.18 2.44 20.49
C PRO A 166 3.39 1.14 20.54
N SER A 167 2.40 1.01 21.44
CA SER A 167 1.59 -0.21 21.59
C SER A 167 0.36 -0.26 20.68
N ARG A 168 0.15 0.75 19.83
CA ARG A 168 -1.03 0.91 18.97
C ARG A 168 -0.63 1.32 17.55
N VAL A 169 0.22 0.52 16.92
CA VAL A 169 0.68 0.76 15.54
C VAL A 169 -0.12 -0.07 14.56
N ILE A 170 -0.52 0.54 13.45
CA ILE A 170 -1.07 -0.12 12.27
C ILE A 170 -0.13 0.20 11.11
N ILE A 171 0.10 -0.77 10.23
CA ILE A 171 0.89 -0.57 9.00
C ILE A 171 -0.07 -0.72 7.82
N GLY A 172 0.05 0.09 6.78
CA GLY A 172 -0.76 -0.10 5.61
C GLY A 172 -0.33 0.68 4.40
N GLY A 173 -1.04 0.47 3.31
CA GLY A 173 -0.71 1.08 2.04
C GLY A 173 -1.64 0.64 0.92
N VAL A 174 -1.44 1.29 -0.22
CA VAL A 174 -2.23 1.08 -1.43
C VAL A 174 -1.35 0.48 -2.54
N SER A 175 -1.82 -0.53 -3.26
CA SER A 175 -1.11 -1.10 -4.42
C SER A 175 0.34 -1.49 -4.08
N ALA A 176 1.33 -0.91 -4.76
CA ALA A 176 2.75 -1.06 -4.46
C ALA A 176 3.09 -0.82 -2.98
N GLY A 177 2.52 0.22 -2.36
CA GLY A 177 2.66 0.50 -0.93
C GLY A 177 1.96 -0.52 -0.03
N GLY A 178 0.87 -1.13 -0.51
CA GLY A 178 0.25 -2.29 0.14
C GLY A 178 1.20 -3.49 0.19
N GLY A 179 1.96 -3.71 -0.90
CA GLY A 179 3.06 -4.69 -0.93
C GLY A 179 4.15 -4.39 0.10
N LEU A 180 4.60 -3.13 0.18
CA LEU A 180 5.59 -2.69 1.18
C LEU A 180 5.07 -2.88 2.61
N ALA A 181 3.82 -2.54 2.88
CA ALA A 181 3.18 -2.73 4.17
C ALA A 181 3.13 -4.21 4.58
N ALA A 182 2.76 -5.09 3.65
CA ALA A 182 2.74 -6.54 3.88
C ALA A 182 4.15 -7.08 4.16
N TYR A 183 5.15 -6.64 3.37
CA TYR A 183 6.55 -7.02 3.55
C TYR A 183 7.09 -6.61 4.93
N VAL A 184 6.92 -5.33 5.31
CA VAL A 184 7.37 -4.82 6.61
C VAL A 184 6.70 -5.60 7.74
N THR A 185 5.40 -5.87 7.63
CA THR A 185 4.65 -6.61 8.65
C THR A 185 5.16 -8.03 8.80
N LEU A 186 5.38 -8.74 7.69
CA LEU A 186 5.91 -10.10 7.68
C LEU A 186 7.34 -10.16 8.25
N ARG A 187 8.21 -9.27 7.78
CA ARG A 187 9.60 -9.17 8.25
C ARG A 187 9.69 -8.86 9.74
N GLN A 188 8.91 -7.88 10.23
CA GLN A 188 8.83 -7.54 11.65
C GLN A 188 8.40 -8.75 12.49
N HIS A 189 7.39 -9.47 12.01
CA HIS A 189 6.85 -10.64 12.68
C HIS A 189 7.89 -11.76 12.79
N HIS A 190 8.61 -12.08 11.71
CA HIS A 190 9.68 -13.08 11.71
C HIS A 190 10.82 -12.70 12.65
N LEU A 191 11.25 -11.44 12.64
CA LEU A 191 12.29 -10.96 13.54
C LEU A 191 11.87 -11.06 15.01
N ALA A 192 10.60 -10.79 15.32
CA ALA A 192 10.07 -10.93 16.67
C ALA A 192 10.05 -12.40 17.16
N GLN A 193 10.01 -13.37 16.25
CA GLN A 193 10.12 -14.79 16.59
C GLN A 193 11.58 -15.26 16.71
N SER A 194 12.50 -14.72 15.89
CA SER A 194 13.88 -15.23 15.81
C SER A 194 14.88 -14.52 16.72
N THR A 195 14.61 -13.26 17.13
CA THR A 195 15.62 -12.41 17.78
C THR A 195 15.18 -11.92 19.17
N PRO A 196 16.05 -11.94 20.20
CA PRO A 196 15.76 -11.38 21.53
C PRO A 196 15.57 -9.86 21.55
N ARG A 197 16.06 -9.14 20.51
CA ARG A 197 15.93 -7.70 20.36
C ARG A 197 14.46 -7.37 20.10
N ARG A 198 13.77 -6.97 21.17
CA ARG A 198 12.39 -6.48 21.05
C ARG A 198 12.42 -5.07 20.46
N LEU A 199 11.96 -4.96 19.21
CA LEU A 199 11.40 -3.70 18.71
C LEU A 199 10.36 -3.22 19.72
N GLY A 200 10.33 -1.92 19.98
CA GLY A 200 9.40 -1.28 20.92
C GLY A 200 7.98 -1.16 20.37
N LEU A 201 7.81 -1.16 19.04
CA LEU A 201 6.50 -1.12 18.41
C LEU A 201 5.73 -2.44 18.57
N GLN A 202 4.45 -2.33 18.90
CA GLN A 202 3.49 -3.41 18.77
C GLN A 202 2.58 -3.12 17.58
N VAL A 203 2.80 -3.84 16.49
CA VAL A 203 1.92 -3.83 15.32
C VAL A 203 0.63 -4.57 15.68
N ARG A 204 -0.48 -3.84 15.74
CA ARG A 204 -1.81 -4.34 16.13
C ARG A 204 -2.66 -4.76 14.93
N GLY A 205 -2.32 -4.26 13.75
CA GLY A 205 -2.98 -4.65 12.51
C GLY A 205 -2.24 -4.18 11.28
N GLN A 206 -2.65 -4.69 10.13
CA GLN A 206 -2.27 -4.18 8.82
C GLN A 206 -3.51 -3.91 7.95
N ILE A 207 -3.47 -2.84 7.15
CA ILE A 207 -4.54 -2.46 6.21
C ILE A 207 -3.95 -2.43 4.80
N LEU A 208 -4.42 -3.33 3.95
CA LEU A 208 -3.90 -3.51 2.60
C LEU A 208 -5.00 -3.17 1.59
N CYS A 209 -4.81 -2.07 0.86
CA CYS A 209 -5.75 -1.65 -0.18
C CYS A 209 -5.20 -2.05 -1.55
N ILE A 210 -5.94 -2.88 -2.29
CA ILE A 210 -5.56 -3.39 -3.63
C ILE A 210 -4.08 -3.77 -3.73
N PRO A 211 -3.53 -4.54 -2.77
CA PRO A 211 -2.09 -4.64 -2.60
C PRO A 211 -1.43 -5.42 -3.74
N TRP A 212 -0.24 -4.98 -4.17
CA TRP A 212 0.62 -5.74 -5.08
C TRP A 212 1.51 -6.68 -4.27
N LEU A 213 1.20 -7.98 -4.27
CA LEU A 213 1.77 -8.98 -3.35
C LEU A 213 2.61 -10.07 -4.03
N ILE A 214 2.56 -10.20 -5.36
CA ILE A 214 3.35 -11.17 -6.12
C ILE A 214 3.97 -10.50 -7.34
N HIS A 215 5.25 -10.77 -7.58
CA HIS A 215 5.91 -10.33 -8.79
C HIS A 215 5.24 -10.98 -10.02
N PRO A 216 4.89 -10.23 -11.09
CA PRO A 216 4.15 -10.78 -12.22
C PRO A 216 4.79 -12.00 -12.90
N ASP A 217 6.14 -12.07 -12.90
CA ASP A 217 6.88 -13.22 -13.47
C ASP A 217 7.03 -14.41 -12.53
N ASN A 218 6.61 -14.28 -11.26
CA ASN A 218 6.54 -15.39 -10.29
C ASN A 218 5.08 -15.75 -9.95
N HIS A 219 4.12 -15.16 -10.66
CA HIS A 219 2.71 -15.31 -10.34
C HIS A 219 2.16 -16.68 -10.82
N PRO A 220 1.78 -17.59 -9.90
CA PRO A 220 1.63 -19.02 -10.20
C PRO A 220 0.43 -19.38 -11.10
N PHE A 221 -0.48 -18.44 -11.33
CA PHE A 221 -1.67 -18.65 -12.16
C PHE A 221 -1.95 -17.48 -13.11
N ALA A 222 -0.96 -16.64 -13.44
CA ALA A 222 -1.17 -15.45 -14.27
C ALA A 222 -1.71 -15.78 -15.67
N SER A 223 -1.27 -16.89 -16.26
CA SER A 223 -1.62 -17.28 -17.63
C SER A 223 -2.96 -18.02 -17.76
N VAL A 224 -3.64 -18.35 -16.66
CA VAL A 224 -4.89 -19.11 -16.75
C VAL A 224 -6.05 -18.19 -17.14
N PRO A 225 -6.97 -18.58 -18.06
CA PRO A 225 -8.03 -17.69 -18.53
C PRO A 225 -8.96 -17.12 -17.44
N THR A 226 -9.14 -17.86 -16.34
CA THR A 226 -9.97 -17.42 -15.20
C THR A 226 -9.21 -16.56 -14.19
N SER A 227 -7.94 -16.24 -14.42
CA SER A 227 -7.15 -15.41 -13.52
C SER A 227 -7.53 -13.93 -13.65
N SER A 228 -7.41 -13.17 -12.56
CA SER A 228 -7.56 -11.71 -12.58
C SER A 228 -6.63 -11.05 -13.61
N VAL A 229 -5.41 -11.56 -13.78
CA VAL A 229 -4.45 -11.04 -14.78
C VAL A 229 -4.99 -11.13 -16.21
N GLN A 230 -5.67 -12.22 -16.58
CA GLN A 230 -6.29 -12.36 -17.90
C GLN A 230 -7.62 -11.62 -18.01
N GLN A 231 -8.48 -11.72 -16.98
CA GLN A 231 -9.80 -11.10 -16.98
C GLN A 231 -9.74 -9.56 -16.97
N ASN A 232 -8.67 -8.99 -16.42
CA ASN A 232 -8.48 -7.55 -16.23
C ASN A 232 -7.30 -7.00 -17.06
N ILE A 233 -6.99 -7.64 -18.19
CA ILE A 233 -5.87 -7.24 -19.07
C ILE A 233 -5.95 -5.77 -19.52
N ASP A 234 -7.17 -5.29 -19.79
CA ASP A 234 -7.49 -3.93 -20.21
C ASP A 234 -8.19 -3.12 -19.10
N ALA A 235 -7.94 -3.45 -17.82
CA ALA A 235 -8.57 -2.75 -16.71
C ALA A 235 -8.40 -1.22 -16.81
N PRO A 236 -9.45 -0.43 -16.52
CA PRO A 236 -9.39 1.03 -16.72
C PRO A 236 -8.29 1.73 -15.91
N MET A 237 -7.94 1.18 -14.75
CA MET A 237 -7.02 1.81 -13.80
C MET A 237 -5.61 1.25 -13.81
N LEU A 238 -5.50 -0.06 -13.92
CA LEU A 238 -4.22 -0.77 -13.96
C LEU A 238 -4.28 -1.80 -15.10
N PRO A 239 -4.22 -1.36 -16.37
CA PRO A 239 -4.11 -2.30 -17.46
C PRO A 239 -2.78 -3.06 -17.34
N ASN A 240 -2.73 -4.27 -17.87
CA ASN A 240 -1.55 -5.12 -17.79
C ASN A 240 -0.32 -4.47 -18.44
N SER A 241 -0.50 -3.62 -19.46
CA SER A 241 0.60 -2.82 -20.04
C SER A 241 1.27 -1.90 -19.01
N MET A 242 0.49 -1.31 -18.11
CA MET A 242 1.02 -0.45 -17.05
C MET A 242 1.65 -1.26 -15.92
N LEU A 243 1.05 -2.40 -15.54
CA LEU A 243 1.67 -3.33 -14.59
C LEU A 243 3.04 -3.83 -15.10
N ARG A 244 3.15 -4.13 -16.40
CA ARG A 244 4.41 -4.52 -17.04
C ARG A 244 5.44 -3.40 -17.04
N LEU A 245 5.04 -2.17 -17.40
CA LEU A 245 5.92 -1.01 -17.29
C LEU A 245 6.49 -0.86 -15.86
N PHE A 246 5.67 -0.94 -14.82
CA PHE A 246 6.14 -0.87 -13.43
C PHE A 246 7.11 -2.00 -13.09
N THR A 247 6.83 -3.22 -13.53
CA THR A 247 7.67 -4.40 -13.30
C THR A 247 9.04 -4.24 -13.94
N ASP A 248 9.08 -3.82 -15.20
CA ASP A 248 10.31 -3.62 -15.96
C ASP A 248 11.19 -2.51 -15.36
N LEU A 249 10.56 -1.42 -14.89
CA LEU A 249 11.24 -0.31 -14.23
C LEU A 249 11.79 -0.70 -12.85
N LEU A 250 11.05 -1.51 -12.10
CA LEU A 250 11.48 -2.04 -10.81
C LEU A 250 12.76 -2.87 -10.96
N GLY A 251 12.88 -3.59 -12.09
CA GLY A 251 14.13 -4.20 -12.54
C GLY A 251 14.72 -5.20 -11.55
N ALA A 252 13.87 -5.98 -10.88
CA ALA A 252 14.29 -7.02 -9.96
C ALA A 252 15.07 -8.11 -10.71
N GLU A 253 16.31 -8.40 -10.28
CA GLU A 253 17.14 -9.46 -10.87
C GLU A 253 16.57 -10.85 -10.62
N ASP A 254 15.95 -11.05 -9.45
CA ASP A 254 15.29 -12.29 -9.05
C ASP A 254 13.78 -12.02 -8.84
N PRO A 255 12.91 -12.46 -9.77
CA PRO A 255 11.46 -12.31 -9.61
C PRO A 255 10.90 -13.14 -8.45
N THR A 256 11.68 -14.09 -7.90
CA THR A 256 11.28 -14.95 -6.79
C THR A 256 11.62 -14.39 -5.42
N ASP A 257 12.27 -13.21 -5.33
CA ASP A 257 12.63 -12.56 -4.07
C ASP A 257 11.40 -12.51 -3.12
N PRO A 258 11.46 -13.09 -1.91
CA PRO A 258 10.36 -13.09 -0.96
C PRO A 258 9.80 -11.68 -0.65
N ALA A 259 10.63 -10.64 -0.75
CA ALA A 259 10.20 -9.26 -0.52
C ALA A 259 9.17 -8.74 -1.55
N LEU A 260 9.14 -9.34 -2.74
CA LEU A 260 8.18 -9.05 -3.82
C LEU A 260 7.03 -10.06 -3.88
N ASN A 261 7.06 -11.08 -3.03
CA ASN A 261 6.21 -12.27 -3.13
C ASN A 261 5.57 -12.63 -1.79
N THR A 262 5.16 -11.63 -1.00
CA THR A 262 4.61 -11.83 0.35
C THR A 262 3.38 -12.74 0.38
N ALA A 263 2.55 -12.75 -0.67
CA ALA A 263 1.42 -13.69 -0.77
C ALA A 263 1.83 -15.15 -1.01
N LEU A 264 3.09 -15.40 -1.38
CA LEU A 264 3.66 -16.74 -1.58
C LEU A 264 4.40 -17.28 -0.35
N ALA A 265 4.53 -16.50 0.73
CA ALA A 265 5.11 -16.96 2.00
C ALA A 265 4.48 -18.27 2.49
N GLY A 266 5.26 -19.09 3.20
CA GLY A 266 4.83 -20.33 3.83
C GLY A 266 3.64 -20.14 4.78
N ASP A 267 2.93 -21.23 5.07
CA ASP A 267 1.83 -21.17 6.05
C ASP A 267 2.35 -20.88 7.46
N ASP A 268 3.45 -21.50 7.83
CA ASP A 268 4.19 -21.28 9.07
C ASP A 268 4.68 -19.83 9.21
N GLU A 269 5.07 -19.21 8.11
CA GLU A 269 5.55 -17.82 8.09
C GLU A 269 4.47 -16.78 8.41
N VAL A 270 3.19 -17.13 8.29
CA VAL A 270 2.07 -16.19 8.51
C VAL A 270 1.30 -16.44 9.83
N VAL A 271 1.64 -17.50 10.56
CA VAL A 271 1.03 -17.84 11.85
C VAL A 271 1.40 -16.78 12.90
N GLY A 272 0.39 -16.10 13.46
CA GLY A 272 0.59 -15.07 14.49
C GLY A 272 0.89 -13.67 13.97
N LEU A 273 0.83 -13.44 12.65
CA LEU A 273 0.71 -12.09 12.08
C LEU A 273 -0.40 -11.26 12.76
N PRO A 274 -0.32 -9.92 12.70
CA PRO A 274 -1.35 -9.07 13.29
C PRO A 274 -2.67 -9.13 12.50
N LYS A 275 -3.76 -8.61 13.09
CA LYS A 275 -5.08 -8.55 12.43
C LYS A 275 -4.98 -7.84 11.08
N THR A 276 -5.60 -8.40 10.06
CA THR A 276 -5.46 -7.86 8.70
C THR A 276 -6.80 -7.40 8.15
N SER A 277 -6.80 -6.24 7.49
CA SER A 277 -7.88 -5.80 6.63
C SER A 277 -7.37 -5.77 5.19
N ILE A 278 -8.09 -6.39 4.26
CA ILE A 278 -7.74 -6.37 2.83
C ILE A 278 -8.95 -5.86 2.03
N LEU A 279 -8.75 -4.76 1.30
CA LEU A 279 -9.70 -4.21 0.34
C LEU A 279 -9.29 -4.66 -1.05
N ILE A 280 -10.20 -5.28 -1.78
CA ILE A 280 -9.92 -5.94 -3.07
C ILE A 280 -10.91 -5.45 -4.13
N ALA A 281 -10.42 -4.97 -5.27
CA ALA A 281 -11.24 -4.65 -6.43
C ALA A 281 -11.50 -5.86 -7.33
N GLY A 282 -12.72 -5.97 -7.87
CA GLY A 282 -13.07 -7.03 -8.82
C GLY A 282 -12.43 -6.84 -10.20
N GLN A 283 -12.37 -5.60 -10.72
CA GLN A 283 -11.70 -5.21 -11.96
C GLN A 283 -10.24 -4.78 -11.75
N ASP A 284 -9.47 -5.60 -11.04
CA ASP A 284 -8.05 -5.36 -10.76
C ASP A 284 -7.24 -6.61 -11.11
N PRO A 285 -6.14 -6.52 -11.89
CA PRO A 285 -5.27 -7.68 -12.12
C PRO A 285 -4.65 -8.25 -10.83
N LEU A 286 -4.52 -7.45 -9.76
CA LEU A 286 -3.97 -7.83 -8.44
C LEU A 286 -5.00 -8.55 -7.53
N ARG A 287 -6.24 -8.72 -8.00
CA ARG A 287 -7.33 -9.31 -7.19
C ARG A 287 -6.99 -10.71 -6.64
N ASP A 288 -6.53 -11.60 -7.51
CA ASP A 288 -6.39 -13.02 -7.13
C ASP A 288 -5.24 -13.24 -6.15
N GLU A 289 -4.15 -12.46 -6.22
CA GLU A 289 -3.06 -12.53 -5.24
C GLU A 289 -3.49 -12.01 -3.86
N ALA A 290 -4.31 -10.96 -3.80
CA ALA A 290 -4.90 -10.49 -2.55
C ALA A 290 -5.88 -11.51 -1.95
N LEU A 291 -6.68 -12.19 -2.78
CA LEU A 291 -7.56 -13.28 -2.34
C LEU A 291 -6.79 -14.52 -1.89
N LEU A 292 -5.70 -14.86 -2.58
CA LEU A 292 -4.79 -15.93 -2.17
C LEU A 292 -4.22 -15.66 -0.77
N TYR A 293 -3.72 -14.44 -0.55
CA TYR A 293 -3.18 -14.04 0.74
C TYR A 293 -4.26 -14.01 1.84
N SER A 294 -5.44 -13.46 1.54
CA SER A 294 -6.62 -13.48 2.43
C SER A 294 -6.96 -14.87 2.94
N GLU A 295 -7.05 -15.85 2.04
CA GLU A 295 -7.35 -17.24 2.39
C GLU A 295 -6.20 -17.89 3.17
N LYS A 296 -4.94 -17.57 2.83
CA LYS A 296 -3.76 -18.01 3.58
C LYS A 296 -3.76 -17.48 5.02
N LEU A 297 -4.12 -16.22 5.23
CA LEU A 297 -4.22 -15.64 6.58
C LEU A 297 -5.36 -16.29 7.38
N LYS A 298 -6.55 -16.43 6.79
CA LYS A 298 -7.72 -17.07 7.44
C LYS A 298 -7.43 -18.50 7.89
N ARG A 299 -6.86 -19.33 7.01
CA ARG A 299 -6.60 -20.74 7.33
C ARG A 299 -5.54 -20.92 8.42
N ASN A 300 -4.66 -19.94 8.60
CA ASN A 300 -3.65 -19.91 9.67
C ASN A 300 -4.12 -19.12 10.91
N GLY A 301 -5.44 -19.00 11.10
CA GLY A 301 -6.05 -18.52 12.35
C GLY A 301 -6.10 -17.01 12.51
N GLN A 302 -5.83 -16.24 11.46
CA GLN A 302 -5.87 -14.78 11.55
C GLN A 302 -7.28 -14.23 11.56
N VAL A 303 -7.53 -13.27 12.48
CA VAL A 303 -8.75 -12.47 12.44
C VAL A 303 -8.63 -11.51 11.25
N LEU A 304 -9.44 -11.79 10.23
CA LEU A 304 -9.42 -11.07 8.97
C LEU A 304 -10.74 -10.33 8.74
N HIS A 305 -10.65 -9.06 8.34
CA HIS A 305 -11.72 -8.34 7.68
C HIS A 305 -11.37 -8.22 6.19
N CYS A 306 -12.03 -9.01 5.34
CA CYS A 306 -11.79 -8.95 3.90
C CYS A 306 -13.04 -8.39 3.24
N SER A 307 -12.89 -7.24 2.59
CA SER A 307 -13.94 -6.64 1.77
C SER A 307 -13.54 -6.79 0.31
N VAL A 308 -14.31 -7.59 -0.43
CA VAL A 308 -14.25 -7.55 -1.89
C VAL A 308 -15.22 -6.46 -2.32
N THR A 309 -14.68 -5.27 -2.55
CA THR A 309 -15.44 -4.11 -3.01
C THR A 309 -14.97 -3.83 -4.41
N ILE A 310 -15.87 -3.94 -5.38
CA ILE A 310 -15.59 -3.40 -6.70
C ILE A 310 -15.57 -1.89 -6.53
N ILE A 311 -14.36 -1.31 -6.50
CA ILE A 311 -14.13 0.09 -6.14
C ILE A 311 -14.95 0.97 -7.08
N THR A 312 -15.83 1.79 -6.50
CA THR A 312 -16.81 2.59 -7.22
C THR A 312 -16.33 4.02 -7.46
N LYS A 313 -15.36 4.50 -6.67
CA LYS A 313 -14.66 5.78 -6.83
C LYS A 313 -13.24 5.66 -6.31
N LEU A 314 -12.26 6.16 -7.07
CA LEU A 314 -10.86 6.26 -6.60
C LEU A 314 -10.75 7.11 -5.32
N MET A 315 -11.64 8.09 -5.17
CA MET A 315 -11.71 9.01 -4.03
C MET A 315 -12.14 8.34 -2.72
N ASP A 316 -12.69 7.13 -2.74
CA ASP A 316 -13.06 6.39 -1.52
C ASP A 316 -11.88 5.55 -0.96
N LEU A 317 -10.76 5.45 -1.71
CA LEU A 317 -9.52 4.77 -1.29
C LEU A 317 -8.41 5.70 -0.85
N MET A 318 -8.42 6.93 -1.36
CA MET A 318 -7.61 8.03 -0.86
C MET A 318 -8.37 8.69 0.29
#